data_AF-J1SZ43-F1
#
_entry.id   AF-J1SZ43-F1
#
_cell.length_a   1.000
_cell.length_b   1.000
_cell.length_c   1.000
_cell.angle_alpha   90.00
_cell.angle_beta   90.00
_cell.angle_gamma   90.00
#
_symmetry.space_group_name_H-M   'P 1'
#
loop_
_entity.id
_entity.type
_entity.pdbx_description
1 polymer ?
#
loop_
_entity_poly.entity_id
_entity_poly.type
_entity_poly.pdbx_seq_one_letter_code
_entity_poly.pdbx_strand_id
1 'polypeptide(L)' 'MRKTTTDSFPCSYNKACNVLWAIHNQGWSQTKTAIEFQLNVGTVSHIVNRKRFESAVPIPPKDQTLQ' A
#
# COMPACT_ATOMS: atom_id res chain seq x y z
N MET A 1 -0.01 -14.08 -27.84
CA MET A 1 -0.87 -13.92 -26.65
C MET A 1 -0.03 -13.44 -25.47
N ARG A 2 -0.24 -12.20 -25.00
CA ARG A 2 -0.37 -11.78 -23.59
C ARG A 2 -0.32 -10.25 -23.56
N LYS A 3 -1.49 -9.63 -23.48
CA LYS A 3 -1.63 -8.23 -23.06
C LYS A 3 -1.21 -8.17 -21.60
N THR A 4 0.00 -7.70 -21.31
CA THR A 4 0.35 -7.32 -19.93
C THR A 4 -0.11 -5.89 -19.72
N THR A 5 -1.42 -5.71 -19.61
CA THR A 5 -2.04 -4.49 -19.07
C THR A 5 -1.65 -4.41 -17.60
N THR A 6 -0.43 -3.91 -17.38
CA THR A 6 0.04 -3.43 -16.11
C THR A 6 -0.37 -1.96 -16.04
N ASP A 7 -1.68 -1.72 -15.98
CA ASP A 7 -2.21 -0.53 -15.29
C ASP A 7 -1.85 -0.70 -13.82
N SER A 8 -0.55 -0.60 -13.56
CA SER A 8 0.05 -0.70 -12.26
C SER A 8 -0.33 0.59 -11.60
N PHE A 9 -1.29 0.57 -10.68
CA PHE A 9 -1.31 1.60 -9.65
C PHE A 9 0.11 1.65 -9.06
N PRO A 10 0.90 2.71 -9.35
CA PRO A 10 2.31 2.68 -9.04
C PRO A 10 2.43 2.80 -7.53
N CYS A 11 2.66 1.67 -6.88
CA CYS A 11 3.00 1.67 -5.47
C CYS A 11 4.41 2.23 -5.35
N SER A 12 4.51 3.46 -4.84
CA SER A 12 5.78 4.10 -4.51
C SER A 12 6.26 3.68 -3.12
N TYR A 13 7.54 3.88 -2.82
CA TYR A 13 8.10 3.63 -1.50
C TYR A 13 7.33 4.35 -0.39
N ASN A 14 6.96 5.62 -0.62
CA ASN A 14 6.17 6.40 0.34
C ASN A 14 4.77 5.78 0.56
N LYS A 15 4.09 5.33 -0.50
CA LYS A 15 2.81 4.62 -0.34
C LYS A 15 2.99 3.33 0.47
N ALA A 16 4.06 2.58 0.25
CA ALA A 16 4.34 1.38 1.03
C ALA A 16 4.57 1.69 2.52
N CYS A 17 5.28 2.79 2.82
CA CYS A 17 5.45 3.26 4.19
C CYS A 17 4.11 3.63 4.86
N ASN A 18 3.23 4.30 4.13
CA ASN A 18 1.90 4.67 4.61
C ASN A 18 0.98 3.46 4.82
N VAL A 19 1.06 2.47 3.91
CA VAL A 19 0.34 1.19 4.03
C VAL A 19 0.76 0.46 5.30
N LEU A 20 2.07 0.39 5.59
CA LEU A 20 2.58 -0.23 6.81
C LEU A 20 2.07 0.51 8.06
N TRP A 21 2.05 1.84 8.05
CA TRP A 21 1.51 2.61 9.16
C TRP A 21 0.01 2.37 9.37
N ALA A 22 -0.79 2.35 8.30
CA ALA A 22 -2.23 2.09 8.39
C ALA A 22 -2.53 0.71 9.00
N ILE A 23 -1.75 -0.32 8.64
CA ILE A 23 -1.97 -1.68 9.14
C ILE A 23 -1.42 -1.85 10.56
N HIS A 24 -0.17 -1.46 10.80
CA HIS A 24 0.50 -1.74 12.06
C HIS A 24 0.16 -0.75 13.18
N ASN A 25 -0.10 0.53 12.86
CA ASN A 25 -0.35 1.57 13.87
C ASN A 25 -1.84 1.87 14.02
N GLN A 26 -2.62 1.86 12.93
CA GLN A 26 -4.06 2.15 12.96
C GLN A 26 -4.93 0.88 13.01
N GLY A 27 -4.34 -0.32 12.86
CA GLY A 27 -5.08 -1.58 12.88
C GLY A 27 -6.02 -1.77 11.69
N TRP A 28 -5.77 -1.09 10.57
CA TRP A 28 -6.63 -1.21 9.39
C TRP A 28 -6.49 -2.57 8.73
N SER A 29 -7.58 -3.05 8.13
CA SER A 29 -7.54 -4.25 7.31
C SER A 29 -6.78 -4.00 6.00
N GLN A 30 -6.22 -5.06 5.40
CA GLN A 30 -5.56 -4.96 4.10
C GLN A 30 -6.52 -4.46 3.01
N THR A 31 -7.80 -4.86 3.05
CA THR A 31 -8.83 -4.43 2.11
C THR A 31 -9.13 -2.93 2.26
N LYS A 32 -9.32 -2.44 3.49
CA LYS A 32 -9.53 -1.01 3.73
C LYS A 32 -8.33 -0.19 3.24
N THR A 33 -7.13 -0.66 3.56
CA THR A 33 -5.88 -0.02 3.15
C THR A 33 -5.72 -0.01 1.63
N ALA A 34 -6.09 -1.09 0.96
CA ALA A 34 -6.08 -1.18 -0.50
C ALA A 34 -6.99 -0.13 -1.15
N ILE A 35 -8.21 0.03 -0.62
CA ILE A 35 -9.17 1.04 -1.09
C ILE A 35 -8.62 2.45 -0.88
N GLU A 36 -8.18 2.78 0.34
CA GLU A 36 -7.69 4.12 0.69
C GLU A 36 -6.48 4.55 -0.17
N PHE A 37 -5.51 3.66 -0.34
CA PHE A 37 -4.27 3.99 -1.05
C PHE A 37 -4.36 3.73 -2.57
N GLN A 38 -5.54 3.33 -3.06
CA GLN A 38 -5.80 2.94 -4.44
C GLN A 38 -4.77 1.90 -4.92
N LEU A 39 -4.64 0.82 -4.15
CA LEU A 39 -3.75 -0.30 -4.43
C LEU A 39 -4.56 -1.58 -4.51
N ASN A 40 -4.05 -2.56 -5.26
CA ASN A 40 -4.62 -3.91 -5.20
C ASN A 40 -4.29 -4.57 -3.85
N VAL A 41 -5.20 -5.38 -3.32
CA VAL A 41 -5.01 -6.12 -2.06
C VAL A 41 -3.75 -6.99 -2.12
N GLY A 42 -3.44 -7.59 -3.27
CA GLY A 42 -2.20 -8.36 -3.45
C GLY A 42 -0.94 -7.51 -3.28
N THR A 43 -0.95 -6.26 -3.74
CA THR A 43 0.16 -5.32 -3.54
C THR A 43 0.33 -4.98 -2.06
N VAL A 44 -0.78 -4.71 -1.36
CA VAL A 44 -0.77 -4.48 0.09
C VAL A 44 -0.20 -5.69 0.83
N SER A 45 -0.66 -6.89 0.49
CA SER A 45 -0.15 -8.14 1.07
C SER A 45 1.36 -8.32 0.83
N HIS A 46 1.86 -8.02 -0.36
CA HIS A 46 3.29 -8.08 -0.65
C HIS A 46 4.11 -7.06 0.17
N ILE A 47 3.56 -5.88 0.45
CA ILE A 47 4.21 -4.86 1.30
C ILE A 47 4.25 -5.33 2.76
N VAL A 48 3.12 -5.79 3.30
CA VAL A 48 3.02 -6.28 4.69
C VAL A 48 3.98 -7.45 4.92
N ASN A 49 4.05 -8.38 3.97
CA ASN A 49 4.97 -9.53 4.03
C ASN A 49 6.41 -9.19 3.61
N ARG A 50 6.76 -7.91 3.44
CA ARG A 50 8.11 -7.45 3.08
C ARG A 50 8.66 -8.00 1.75
N LYS A 51 7.80 -8.59 0.91
CA LYS A 51 8.14 -9.07 -0.44
C LYS A 51 8.32 -7.94 -1.46
N ARG A 52 7.77 -6.76 -1.16
CA ARG A 52 7.91 -5.53 -1.94
C ARG A 52 8.25 -4.38 -1.01
N PHE A 53 9.26 -3.60 -1.34
CA PHE A 53 9.76 -2.50 -0.49
C PHE A 53 10.18 -2.99 0.91
N GLU A 54 11.11 -3.95 0.96
CA GLU A 54 11.60 -4.55 2.21
C GLU A 54 12.07 -3.50 3.23
N SER A 55 12.75 -2.45 2.76
CA SER A 55 13.26 -1.34 3.55
C SER A 55 12.21 -0.30 3.98
N ALA A 56 10.95 -0.42 3.54
CA ALA A 56 9.90 0.53 3.92
C ALA A 56 9.71 0.56 5.44
N VAL A 57 9.38 1.71 6.00
CA VAL A 57 9.10 1.83 7.44
C VAL A 57 7.70 2.40 7.62
N PRO A 58 6.98 2.09 8.71
CA PRO A 58 5.66 2.67 8.95
C PRO A 58 5.79 4.19 9.12
N ILE A 59 5.27 4.97 8.16
CA ILE A 59 5.25 6.43 8.21
C ILE A 59 3.79 6.90 8.05
N PRO A 60 3.29 7.83 8.88
CA PRO A 60 1.97 8.39 8.68
C PRO A 60 1.88 9.14 7.33
N PRO A 61 0.77 9.00 6.58
CA PRO A 61 0.54 9.79 5.38
C PRO A 61 0.52 11.29 5.75
N LYS A 62 1.23 12.11 4.96
CA LYS A 62 1.38 13.56 5.24
C LYS A 62 0.11 14.38 5.02
N ASP A 63 -0.85 13.86 4.24
CA ASP A 63 -2.12 14.52 3.96
C ASP A 63 -3.25 13.49 4.02
N GLN A 64 -3.84 13.32 5.20
CA GLN A 64 -5.17 12.71 5.36
C GLN A 64 -6.23 13.82 5.41
N THR A 65 -6.29 14.64 4.37
CA THR A 65 -7.52 15.40 4.10
C THR A 65 -8.47 14.43 3.40
N LEU A 66 -9.26 13.73 4.21
CA LEU A 66 -10.45 13.01 3.77
C LEU A 66 -11.28 13.94 2.86
N GLN A 67 -11.46 13.54 1.60
CA GLN A 67 -12.61 13.96 0.78
C GLN A 67 -13.59 12.80 0.69
#